data_AF-F4MY61-F1
#
_entry.id   AF-F4MY61-F1
#
_cell.length_a   1.000
_cell.length_b   1.000
_cell.length_c   1.000
_cell.angle_alpha   90.00
_cell.angle_beta   90.00
_cell.angle_gamma   90.00
#
_symmetry.space_group_name_H-M   'P 1'
#
loop_
_entity.id
_entity.type
_entity.pdbx_description
1 polymer ?
#
loop_
_entity_poly.entity_id
_entity_poly.type
_entity_poly.pdbx_seq_one_letter_code
_entity_poly.pdbx_strand_id
1 'polypeptide(L)' 'MARQRDWPLTLRIQPGYDHSYFTIATFIEDHLRFHAGYLHR' A
#
# COMPACT_ATOMS: atom_id res chain seq x y z
N MET A 1 -15.39 4.23 -3.65
CA MET A 1 -15.98 2.90 -3.87
C MET A 1 -15.70 1.93 -2.73
N ALA A 2 -14.44 1.65 -2.33
CA ALA A 2 -14.16 0.71 -1.22
C ALA A 2 -14.92 1.02 0.08
N ARG A 3 -14.91 2.28 0.53
CA ARG A 3 -15.67 2.76 1.71
C ARG A 3 -17.19 2.60 1.59
N GLN A 4 -17.75 2.68 0.38
CA GLN A 4 -19.20 2.57 0.15
C GLN A 4 -19.68 1.12 0.16
N ARG A 5 -18.76 0.16 0.06
CA ARG A 5 -19.03 -1.28 -0.03
C ARG A 5 -18.44 -2.06 1.14
N ASP A 6 -17.99 -1.37 2.19
CA ASP A 6 -17.32 -1.94 3.36
C ASP A 6 -16.20 -2.93 3.00
N TRP A 7 -15.50 -2.66 1.90
CA TRP A 7 -14.41 -3.52 1.45
C TRP A 7 -13.21 -3.36 2.38
N PRO A 8 -12.56 -4.45 2.81
CA PRO A 8 -11.36 -4.37 3.64
C PRO A 8 -10.23 -3.69 2.86
N LEU A 9 -10.01 -2.41 3.17
CA LEU A 9 -8.98 -1.57 2.56
C LEU A 9 -8.15 -0.93 3.68
N THR A 10 -6.84 -1.14 3.61
CA THR A 10 -5.89 -0.36 4.40
C THR A 10 -5.42 0.81 3.56
N LEU A 11 -5.82 2.04 3.92
CA LEU A 11 -5.41 3.28 3.24
C LEU A 11 -4.40 4.03 4.12
N ARG A 12 -3.23 4.35 3.57
CA ARG A 12 -2.20 5.18 4.21
C ARG A 12 -1.93 6.40 3.36
N ILE A 13 -2.04 7.59 3.96
CA ILE A 13 -1.70 8.86 3.32
C ILE A 13 -0.35 9.28 3.89
N GLN A 14 0.59 9.70 3.02
CA GLN A 14 1.94 10.09 3.41
C GLN A 14 2.18 11.57 3.06
N PRO A 15 1.84 12.50 3.97
CA PRO A 15 2.08 13.92 3.74
C PRO A 15 3.56 14.22 3.54
N GLY A 16 3.87 15.11 2.60
CA GLY A 16 5.26 15.51 2.29
C GLY A 16 6.01 14.56 1.35
N TYR A 17 5.41 13.41 1.01
CA TYR A 17 5.90 12.55 -0.07
C TYR A 17 5.19 12.88 -1.37
N ASP A 18 5.91 12.74 -2.48
CA ASP A 18 5.45 13.06 -3.82
C ASP A 18 5.02 11.80 -4.60
N HIS A 19 4.95 11.88 -5.94
CA HIS A 19 4.64 10.75 -6.80
C HIS A 19 5.89 10.19 -7.53
N SER A 20 7.07 10.37 -6.95
CA SER A 20 8.32 9.90 -7.53
C SER A 20 8.65 8.46 -7.13
N TYR A 21 9.63 7.87 -7.82
CA TYR A 21 10.22 6.60 -7.42
C TYR A 21 10.86 6.62 -6.04
N PHE A 22 11.31 7.79 -5.55
CA PHE A 22 11.81 7.91 -4.19
C PHE A 22 10.70 7.59 -3.18
N THR A 23 9.51 8.14 -3.38
CA THR A 23 8.34 7.85 -2.54
C THR A 23 7.95 6.38 -2.61
N ILE A 24 7.89 5.80 -3.81
CA ILE A 24 7.56 4.38 -4.00
C ILE A 24 8.58 3.49 -3.28
N ALA A 25 9.87 3.72 -3.51
CA ALA A 25 10.94 2.93 -2.91
C ALA A 25 10.98 3.06 -1.38
N THR A 26 10.60 4.22 -0.83
CA THR A 26 10.54 4.42 0.63
C THR A 26 9.56 3.47 1.31
N PHE A 27 8.45 3.10 0.66
CA PHE A 27 7.40 2.27 1.24
C PHE A 27 7.29 0.86 0.62
N ILE A 28 8.22 0.50 -0.28
CA ILE A 28 8.11 -0.75 -1.05
C ILE A 28 8.25 -2.00 -0.18
N GLU A 29 9.02 -1.96 0.90
CA GLU A 29 9.21 -3.12 1.79
C GLU A 29 7.88 -3.58 2.41
N ASP A 30 7.11 -2.64 2.98
CA ASP A 30 5.79 -2.92 3.55
C ASP A 30 4.85 -3.53 2.49
N HIS A 31 4.91 -3.01 1.26
CA HIS A 31 4.08 -3.50 0.16
C HIS A 31 4.45 -4.92 -0.25
N LEU A 32 5.75 -5.24 -0.32
CA LEU A 32 6.23 -6.58 -0.63
C LEU A 32 5.89 -7.57 0.48
N ARG A 33 6.02 -7.18 1.76
CA ARG A 33 5.61 -8.04 2.90
C ARG A 33 4.13 -8.37 2.87
N PHE A 34 3.28 -7.41 2.51
CA PHE A 34 1.86 -7.66 2.29
C PHE A 34 1.65 -8.74 1.23
N HIS A 35 2.23 -8.59 0.04
CA HIS A 35 2.08 -9.58 -1.04
C HIS A 35 2.67 -10.94 -0.71
N ALA A 36 3.82 -10.98 -0.03
CA ALA A 36 4.47 -12.24 0.38
C ALA A 36 3.53 -13.11 1.24
N GLY A 37 2.68 -12.51 2.07
CA GLY A 37 1.67 -13.22 2.86
C GLY A 37 0.56 -13.91 2.04
N TYR A 38 0.40 -13.55 0.76
CA TYR A 38 -0.62 -14.09 -0.15
C TYR A 38 -0.04 -14.79 -1.38
N LEU A 39 1.26 -14.66 -1.64
CA LEU A 39 1.92 -15.17 -2.84
C LEU A 39 2.12 -16.70 -2.84
N HIS A 40 1.96 -17.36 -1.69
CA HIS A 40 2.13 -18.81 -1.54
C HIS A 40 0.81 -19.57 -1.28
N ARG A 41 -0.31 -19.02 -1.73
CA ARG A 41 -1.62 -19.67 -1.63
C ARG A 41 -2.01 -20.38 -2.91
#